data_AF-A0A0N1BHM8-F1
#
_entry.id   AF-A0A0N1BHM8-F1
#
_cell.length_a   1.000
_cell.length_b   1.000
_cell.length_c   1.000
_cell.angle_alpha   90.00
_cell.angle_beta   90.00
_cell.angle_gamma   90.00
#
_symmetry.space_group_name_H-M   'P 1'
#
loop_
_entity.id
_entity.type
_entity.pdbx_description
1 polymer ?
#
loop_
_entity_poly.entity_id
_entity_poly.type
_entity_poly.pdbx_seq_one_letter_code
_entity_poly.pdbx_strand_id
1 'polypeptide(L)'
;MAYQETGYRWWNSSFRKDRTAREVLRLLVLDTVAVRKAFPQTPEIFRTHPRYGGLMPALVAAADAARAAEGRPPAGKLRYGYGLFQNDLQNILTNEAFWRTPAPGRQAGEIGLWGDIAACASACIKELDNKFAVTGELYKAVKAYNGRGDSAENYMLNVKDFEAAILAANL
;
A
#
# COMPACT_ATOMS: atom_id res chain seq x y z
N MET A 1 -3.33 1.56 19.39
CA MET A 1 -2.85 2.82 18.76
C MET A 1 -2.38 2.51 17.33
N ALA A 2 -2.77 3.29 16.32
CA ALA A 2 -2.74 3.03 14.86
C ALA A 2 -1.36 2.73 14.20
N TYR A 3 -0.58 1.81 14.75
CA TYR A 3 0.86 1.67 14.54
C TYR A 3 1.31 0.74 13.42
N GLN A 4 0.42 -0.03 12.80
CA GLN A 4 0.85 -1.22 12.06
C GLN A 4 0.86 -1.13 10.53
N GLU A 5 0.09 -0.24 9.89
CA GLU A 5 -0.18 -0.44 8.45
C GLU A 5 0.01 0.74 7.50
N THR A 6 0.60 1.85 7.90
CA THR A 6 1.22 2.75 6.91
C THR A 6 2.00 3.86 7.60
N GLY A 7 3.32 3.77 7.52
CA GLY A 7 4.17 4.97 7.59
C GLY A 7 4.46 5.57 8.96
N TYR A 8 4.26 4.85 10.07
CA TYR A 8 4.71 5.34 11.38
C TYR A 8 6.24 5.51 11.44
N ARG A 9 6.98 4.73 10.65
CA ARG A 9 8.43 4.93 10.42
C ARG A 9 8.77 6.35 9.95
N TRP A 10 7.82 7.05 9.33
CA TRP A 10 7.94 8.42 8.87
C TRP A 10 7.26 9.45 9.79
N TRP A 11 6.51 8.99 10.79
CA TRP A 11 5.77 9.84 11.74
C TRP A 11 6.67 10.34 12.88
N ASN A 12 7.69 9.57 13.27
CA ASN A 12 8.63 9.93 14.33
C ASN A 12 9.96 10.46 13.77
N SER A 13 10.29 11.70 14.15
CA SER A 13 11.55 12.44 13.90
C SER A 13 11.69 13.08 12.52
N SER A 14 11.79 14.42 12.48
CA SER A 14 12.37 15.30 11.41
C SER A 14 11.90 15.16 9.95
N PHE A 15 11.27 14.05 9.60
CA PHE A 15 11.03 13.59 8.24
C PHE A 15 9.84 14.30 7.58
N ARG A 16 8.93 14.86 8.39
CA ARG A 16 7.75 15.62 7.92
C ARG A 16 7.97 17.11 7.74
N LYS A 17 8.90 17.69 8.50
CA LYS A 17 9.03 19.16 8.55
C LYS A 17 9.44 19.75 7.21
N ASP A 18 10.21 18.97 6.43
CA ASP A 18 10.82 19.44 5.17
C ASP A 18 10.36 18.61 3.94
N ARG A 19 9.22 17.90 4.03
CA ARG A 19 8.73 17.02 2.95
C ARG A 19 7.29 17.35 2.57
N THR A 20 7.06 17.42 1.26
CA THR A 20 5.73 17.58 0.67
C THR A 20 4.88 16.32 0.86
N ALA A 21 3.55 16.46 0.83
CA ALA A 21 2.63 15.32 0.87
C ALA A 21 2.95 14.27 -0.22
N ARG A 22 3.39 14.72 -1.41
CA ARG A 22 3.81 13.84 -2.51
C ARG A 22 5.04 12.99 -2.18
N GLU A 23 6.01 13.54 -1.44
CA GLU A 23 7.18 12.77 -1.00
C GLU A 23 6.80 11.74 0.06
N VAL A 24 5.92 12.09 1.00
CA VAL A 24 5.40 11.15 1.99
C VAL A 24 4.65 10.00 1.30
N LEU A 25 3.77 10.29 0.33
CA LEU A 25 3.03 9.26 -0.41
C LEU A 25 3.94 8.25 -1.10
N ARG A 26 5.04 8.69 -1.72
CA ARG A 26 6.01 7.78 -2.38
C ARG A 26 6.60 6.74 -1.42
N LEU A 27 6.69 7.07 -0.14
CA LEU A 27 7.25 6.20 0.88
C LEU A 27 6.22 5.20 1.40
N LEU A 28 4.94 5.60 1.46
CA LEU A 28 3.84 4.72 1.85
C LEU A 28 3.60 3.62 0.84
N VAL A 29 3.84 3.90 -0.45
CA VAL A 29 3.71 2.92 -1.53
C VAL A 29 4.68 1.73 -1.36
N LEU A 30 5.73 1.82 -0.52
CA LEU A 30 6.78 0.80 -0.37
C LEU A 30 6.91 0.22 1.05
N ASP A 31 5.81 0.08 1.77
CA ASP A 31 5.79 -0.18 3.22
C ASP A 31 6.33 -1.56 3.67
N THR A 32 6.77 -2.42 2.74
CA THR A 32 7.43 -3.70 3.12
C THR A 32 8.68 -4.04 2.32
N VAL A 33 9.68 -4.55 3.05
CA VAL A 33 10.93 -5.11 2.53
C VAL A 33 10.95 -6.64 2.62
N ALA A 34 9.90 -7.26 3.15
CA ALA A 34 9.83 -8.71 3.33
C ALA A 34 9.36 -9.39 2.04
N VAL A 35 10.00 -10.51 1.69
CA VAL A 35 9.60 -11.33 0.54
C VAL A 35 8.18 -11.85 0.76
N ARG A 36 7.28 -11.58 -0.19
CA ARG A 36 5.92 -12.11 -0.21
C ARG A 36 5.86 -13.27 -1.20
N LYS A 37 5.16 -14.36 -0.84
CA LYS A 37 5.03 -15.57 -1.69
C LYS A 37 4.42 -15.29 -3.06
N ALA A 38 3.58 -14.25 -3.16
CA ALA A 38 2.93 -13.84 -4.41
C ALA A 38 3.89 -13.21 -5.43
N PHE A 39 5.12 -12.86 -5.02
CA PHE A 39 6.08 -12.19 -5.88
C PHE A 39 7.04 -13.19 -6.52
N PRO A 40 7.39 -13.00 -7.81
CA PRO A 40 8.51 -13.68 -8.44
C PRO A 40 9.78 -13.60 -7.56
N GLN A 41 10.42 -14.76 -7.34
CA GLN A 41 11.52 -14.88 -6.37
C GLN A 41 12.79 -14.15 -6.80
N THR A 42 12.96 -13.91 -8.10
CA THR A 42 14.12 -13.20 -8.65
C THR A 42 13.68 -12.10 -9.62
N PRO A 43 14.47 -11.03 -9.79
CA PRO A 43 14.20 -9.99 -10.78
C PRO A 43 14.03 -10.54 -12.21
N GLU A 44 14.76 -11.60 -12.55
CA GLU A 44 14.70 -12.21 -13.88
C GLU A 44 13.37 -12.94 -14.11
N ILE A 45 12.88 -13.67 -13.11
CA ILE A 45 11.54 -14.28 -13.15
C ILE A 45 10.47 -13.18 -13.20
N PHE A 46 10.67 -12.08 -12.47
CA PHE A 46 9.73 -10.95 -12.50
C PHE A 46 9.63 -10.35 -13.91
N ARG A 47 10.78 -10.06 -14.51
CA ARG A 47 10.92 -9.42 -15.82
C ARG A 47 10.26 -10.21 -16.95
N THR A 48 10.35 -11.54 -16.90
CA THR A 48 9.83 -12.42 -17.94
C THR A 48 8.39 -12.86 -17.70
N HIS A 49 7.83 -12.60 -16.51
CA HIS A 49 6.47 -13.02 -16.19
C HIS A 49 5.40 -12.16 -16.90
N PRO A 50 4.40 -12.75 -17.57
CA PRO A 50 3.44 -12.02 -18.41
C PRO A 50 2.58 -10.99 -17.64
N ARG A 51 2.26 -11.28 -16.36
CA ARG A 51 1.53 -10.33 -15.50
C ARG A 51 2.40 -9.23 -14.90
N TYR A 52 3.68 -9.49 -14.65
CA TYR A 52 4.51 -8.62 -13.82
C TYR A 52 5.57 -7.85 -14.62
N GLY A 53 6.14 -8.45 -15.66
CA GLY A 53 7.28 -7.91 -16.39
C GLY A 53 7.05 -6.51 -16.93
N GLY A 54 5.88 -6.26 -17.51
CA GLY A 54 5.50 -4.94 -18.02
C GLY A 54 5.36 -3.86 -16.95
N LEU A 55 5.23 -4.23 -15.67
CA LEU A 55 5.17 -3.28 -14.55
C LEU A 55 6.55 -2.95 -13.99
N MET A 56 7.57 -3.76 -14.28
CA MET A 56 8.91 -3.63 -13.70
C MET A 56 9.48 -2.21 -13.82
N PRO A 57 9.40 -1.50 -14.96
CA PRO A 57 9.89 -0.13 -15.07
C PRO A 57 9.22 0.84 -14.08
N ALA A 58 7.88 0.81 -13.99
CA ALA A 58 7.12 1.67 -13.08
C ALA A 58 7.45 1.38 -11.61
N LEU A 59 7.61 0.10 -11.27
CA LEU A 59 7.92 -0.36 -9.91
C LEU A 59 9.34 0.06 -9.49
N VAL A 60 10.32 -0.11 -10.36
CA VAL A 60 11.70 0.36 -10.15
C VAL A 60 11.73 1.88 -10.01
N ALA A 61 11.01 2.61 -10.88
CA ALA A 61 10.93 4.07 -10.79
C ALA A 61 10.31 4.54 -9.46
N ALA A 62 9.27 3.87 -8.97
CA ALA A 62 8.70 4.14 -7.66
C ALA A 62 9.69 3.85 -6.52
N ALA A 63 10.43 2.73 -6.60
CA ALA A 63 11.46 2.38 -5.64
C ALA A 63 12.60 3.41 -5.57
N ASP A 64 13.06 3.89 -6.72
CA ASP A 64 14.11 4.91 -6.80
C ASP A 64 13.60 6.29 -6.36
N ALA A 65 12.34 6.63 -6.64
CA ALA A 65 11.73 7.86 -6.14
C ALA A 65 11.64 7.88 -4.60
N ALA A 66 11.33 6.75 -3.96
CA ALA A 66 11.36 6.62 -2.52
C ALA A 66 12.78 6.73 -1.96
N ARG A 67 13.78 6.13 -2.62
CA ARG A 67 15.20 6.30 -2.23
C ARG A 67 15.63 7.76 -2.30
N ALA A 68 15.25 8.48 -3.35
CA ALA A 68 15.53 9.91 -3.47
C ALA A 68 14.90 10.71 -2.33
N ALA A 69 13.66 10.39 -1.92
CA ALA A 69 13.02 11.01 -0.76
C ALA A 69 13.73 10.68 0.57
N GLU A 70 14.43 9.55 0.65
CA GLU A 70 15.32 9.18 1.76
C GLU A 70 16.74 9.80 1.64
N GLY A 71 17.01 10.63 0.62
CA GLY A 71 18.34 11.20 0.37
C GLY A 71 19.38 10.18 -0.16
N ARG A 72 18.91 9.08 -0.75
CA ARG A 72 19.74 7.99 -1.28
C ARG A 72 19.73 7.99 -2.82
N PRO A 73 20.84 7.62 -3.46
CA PRO A 73 20.90 7.54 -4.92
C PRO A 73 20.02 6.40 -5.45
N PRO A 74 19.50 6.49 -6.69
CA PRO A 74 18.80 5.39 -7.38
C PRO A 74 19.61 4.09 -7.35
N ALA A 75 18.91 2.95 -7.27
CA ALA A 75 19.53 1.63 -7.26
C ALA A 75 19.05 0.73 -8.40
N GLY A 76 17.95 1.07 -9.09
CA GLY A 76 17.43 0.25 -10.19
C GLY A 76 16.89 -1.11 -9.75
N LYS A 77 16.45 -1.24 -8.50
CA LYS A 77 16.03 -2.53 -7.90
C LYS A 77 14.56 -2.53 -7.51
N LEU A 78 13.92 -3.68 -7.69
CA LEU A 78 12.59 -3.95 -7.14
C LEU A 78 12.61 -3.99 -5.61
N ARG A 79 11.56 -3.49 -4.98
CA ARG A 79 11.18 -3.78 -3.58
C ARG A 79 10.02 -4.78 -3.53
N TYR A 80 9.67 -5.25 -2.34
CA TYR A 80 8.65 -6.30 -2.13
C TYR A 80 7.30 -5.77 -1.64
N GLY A 81 7.18 -4.46 -1.42
CA GLY A 81 5.94 -3.78 -1.11
C GLY A 81 5.68 -2.72 -2.16
N TYR A 82 4.54 -2.82 -2.84
CA TYR A 82 4.02 -1.79 -3.73
C TYR A 82 2.55 -1.65 -3.43
N GLY A 83 2.02 -0.45 -3.32
CA GLY A 83 0.59 -0.21 -3.10
C GLY A 83 0.30 0.44 -1.75
N LEU A 84 -0.93 0.90 -1.57
CA LEU A 84 -1.42 1.58 -0.37
C LEU A 84 -2.59 0.79 0.22
N PHE A 85 -2.79 0.87 1.54
CA PHE A 85 -3.92 0.25 2.24
C PHE A 85 -4.04 -1.26 1.93
N GLN A 86 -3.00 -2.04 2.22
CA GLN A 86 -2.93 -3.49 1.94
C GLN A 86 -3.19 -3.92 0.49
N ASN A 87 -3.40 -2.99 -0.43
CA ASN A 87 -3.61 -3.28 -1.83
C ASN A 87 -2.27 -3.47 -2.53
N ASP A 88 -1.53 -4.49 -2.09
CA ASP A 88 -0.19 -4.74 -2.57
C ASP A 88 -0.15 -5.49 -3.92
N LEU A 89 1.01 -5.59 -4.56
CA LEU A 89 1.15 -6.20 -5.88
C LEU A 89 0.59 -7.63 -5.96
N GLN A 90 0.42 -8.34 -4.85
CA GLN A 90 -0.28 -9.64 -4.83
C GLN A 90 -1.70 -9.56 -5.39
N ASN A 91 -2.37 -8.41 -5.27
CA ASN A 91 -3.72 -8.19 -5.76
C ASN A 91 -3.80 -8.07 -7.28
N ILE A 92 -2.68 -8.07 -8.01
CA ILE A 92 -2.72 -8.18 -9.47
C ILE A 92 -3.39 -9.47 -9.93
N LEU A 93 -3.36 -10.52 -9.11
CA LEU A 93 -3.97 -11.82 -9.43
C LEU A 93 -5.50 -11.74 -9.50
N THR A 94 -6.10 -10.78 -8.79
CA THR A 94 -7.56 -10.61 -8.70
C THR A 94 -8.05 -9.28 -9.28
N ASN A 95 -7.14 -8.32 -9.49
CA ASN A 95 -7.46 -6.98 -9.99
C ASN A 95 -6.33 -6.41 -10.88
N GLU A 96 -6.03 -7.13 -11.97
CA GLU A 96 -4.96 -6.74 -12.90
C GLU A 96 -5.16 -5.36 -13.52
N ALA A 97 -6.42 -4.98 -13.79
CA ALA A 97 -6.76 -3.67 -14.36
C ALA A 97 -6.30 -2.51 -13.47
N PHE A 98 -6.42 -2.63 -12.14
CA PHE A 98 -5.96 -1.61 -11.21
C PHE A 98 -4.45 -1.38 -11.28
N TRP A 99 -3.68 -2.44 -11.55
CA TRP A 99 -2.23 -2.38 -11.67
C TRP A 99 -1.75 -1.83 -13.01
N ARG A 100 -2.53 -2.02 -14.07
CA ARG A 100 -2.19 -1.58 -15.44
C ARG A 100 -2.75 -0.22 -15.82
N THR A 101 -3.83 0.20 -15.19
CA THR A 101 -4.47 1.48 -15.49
C THR A 101 -3.58 2.62 -14.98
N PRO A 102 -3.17 3.56 -15.85
CA PRO A 102 -2.38 4.71 -15.43
C PRO A 102 -3.13 5.55 -14.39
N ALA A 103 -2.40 6.11 -13.41
CA ALA A 103 -2.98 7.11 -12.53
C ALA A 103 -3.37 8.39 -13.31
N PRO A 104 -4.30 9.22 -12.80
CA PRO A 104 -4.64 10.49 -13.44
C PRO A 104 -3.41 11.35 -13.73
N GLY A 105 -3.28 11.82 -14.98
CA GLY A 105 -2.13 12.60 -15.44
C GLY A 105 -0.86 11.79 -15.71
N ARG A 106 -0.97 10.45 -15.81
CA ARG A 106 0.14 9.55 -16.12
C ARG A 106 -0.09 8.80 -17.43
N GLN A 107 1.02 8.36 -18.04
CA GLN A 107 1.01 7.55 -19.26
C GLN A 107 1.05 6.05 -18.95
N ALA A 108 0.69 5.24 -19.95
CA ALA A 108 0.86 3.79 -19.89
C ALA A 108 2.33 3.43 -19.64
N GLY A 109 2.57 2.56 -18.65
CA GLY A 109 3.93 2.19 -18.23
C GLY A 109 4.52 3.05 -17.11
N GLU A 110 3.83 4.11 -16.68
CA GLU A 110 4.14 4.85 -15.45
C GLU A 110 3.39 4.26 -14.23
N ILE A 111 3.46 4.96 -13.09
CA ILE A 111 2.72 4.57 -11.89
C ILE A 111 1.22 4.46 -12.18
N GLY A 112 0.66 3.30 -11.87
CA GLY A 112 -0.76 3.02 -12.07
C GLY A 112 -1.61 3.53 -10.91
N LEU A 113 -2.90 3.16 -10.91
CA LEU A 113 -3.83 3.50 -9.83
C LEU A 113 -3.34 3.08 -8.43
N TRP A 114 -2.46 2.08 -8.34
CA TRP A 114 -1.82 1.63 -7.11
C TRP A 114 -0.91 2.67 -6.42
N GLY A 115 -0.52 3.73 -7.13
CA GLY A 115 0.17 4.88 -6.54
C GLY A 115 -0.71 6.11 -6.32
N ASP A 116 -1.99 6.06 -6.69
CA ASP A 116 -2.94 7.15 -6.49
C ASP A 116 -3.72 6.94 -5.19
N ILE A 117 -3.64 7.92 -4.28
CA ILE A 117 -4.26 7.79 -2.96
C ILE A 117 -5.79 7.66 -3.03
N ALA A 118 -6.44 8.39 -3.93
CA ALA A 118 -7.89 8.37 -4.05
C ALA A 118 -8.37 7.02 -4.62
N ALA A 119 -7.70 6.51 -5.64
CA ALA A 119 -7.98 5.20 -6.21
C ALA A 119 -7.74 4.07 -5.20
N CYS A 120 -6.61 4.11 -4.46
CA CYS A 120 -6.33 3.15 -3.41
C CYS A 120 -7.34 3.21 -2.25
N ALA A 121 -7.72 4.41 -1.81
CA ALA A 121 -8.73 4.59 -0.77
C ALA A 121 -10.10 4.06 -1.21
N SER A 122 -10.51 4.35 -2.44
CA SER A 122 -11.75 3.83 -3.02
C SER A 122 -11.73 2.29 -3.12
N ALA A 123 -10.60 1.70 -3.53
CA ALA A 123 -10.45 0.25 -3.56
C ALA A 123 -10.54 -0.37 -2.15
N CYS A 124 -9.92 0.26 -1.14
CA CYS A 124 -9.97 -0.16 0.25
C CYS A 124 -11.41 -0.11 0.80
N ILE A 125 -12.12 1.00 0.60
CA ILE A 125 -13.52 1.15 1.03
C ILE A 125 -14.40 0.08 0.37
N LYS A 126 -14.25 -0.13 -0.94
CA LYS A 126 -14.99 -1.17 -1.67
C LYS A 126 -14.71 -2.57 -1.10
N GLU A 127 -13.48 -2.87 -0.74
CA GLU A 127 -13.16 -4.15 -0.11
C GLU A 127 -13.83 -4.28 1.26
N LEU A 128 -13.76 -3.25 2.09
CA LEU A 128 -14.43 -3.20 3.39
C LEU A 128 -15.95 -3.36 3.25
N ASP A 129 -16.59 -2.70 2.29
CA ASP A 129 -18.02 -2.84 1.99
C ASP A 129 -18.37 -4.29 1.64
N ASN A 130 -17.54 -4.95 0.81
CA ASN A 130 -17.74 -6.36 0.48
C ASN A 130 -17.59 -7.26 1.71
N LYS A 131 -16.63 -6.99 2.60
CA LYS A 131 -16.51 -7.75 3.86
C LYS A 131 -17.70 -7.49 4.77
N PHE A 132 -18.16 -6.25 4.88
CA PHE A 132 -19.30 -5.87 5.69
C PHE A 132 -20.59 -6.53 5.19
N ALA A 133 -20.79 -6.61 3.87
CA ALA A 133 -21.93 -7.32 3.29
C ALA A 133 -21.97 -8.81 3.69
N VAL A 134 -20.82 -9.42 4.01
CA VAL A 134 -20.72 -10.81 4.48
C VAL A 134 -20.83 -10.91 6.00
N THR A 135 -20.22 -9.99 6.75
CA THR A 135 -20.14 -10.08 8.22
C THR A 135 -21.33 -9.44 8.94
N GLY A 136 -21.97 -8.44 8.33
CA GLY A 136 -23.02 -7.61 8.91
C GLY A 136 -22.55 -6.74 10.10
N GLU A 137 -21.25 -6.68 10.37
CA GLU A 137 -20.70 -6.02 11.55
C GLU A 137 -19.36 -5.37 11.20
N LEU A 138 -19.23 -4.09 11.54
CA LEU A 138 -18.15 -3.21 11.08
C LEU A 138 -16.78 -3.76 11.48
N TYR A 139 -16.61 -4.14 12.74
CA TYR A 139 -15.29 -4.53 13.22
C TYR A 139 -14.91 -5.95 12.81
N LYS A 140 -15.88 -6.85 12.65
CA LYS A 140 -15.67 -8.12 11.94
C LYS A 140 -15.24 -7.90 10.48
N ALA A 141 -15.78 -6.89 9.79
CA ALA A 141 -15.36 -6.55 8.44
C ALA A 141 -13.90 -6.04 8.43
N VAL A 142 -13.53 -5.17 9.37
CA VAL A 142 -12.15 -4.68 9.55
C VAL A 142 -11.17 -5.82 9.86
N LYS A 143 -11.54 -6.75 10.77
CA LYS A 143 -10.74 -7.95 11.05
C LYS A 143 -10.55 -8.80 9.78
N ALA A 144 -11.64 -9.04 9.04
CA ALA A 144 -11.63 -9.86 7.82
C ALA A 144 -10.88 -9.22 6.65
N TYR A 145 -10.80 -7.89 6.61
CA TYR A 145 -9.98 -7.14 5.67
C TYR A 145 -8.48 -7.35 5.93
N ASN A 146 -8.05 -7.27 7.20
CA ASN A 146 -6.66 -7.49 7.56
C ASN A 146 -6.23 -8.96 7.41
N GLY A 147 -7.09 -9.90 7.82
CA GLY A 147 -6.81 -11.32 7.69
C GLY A 147 -7.54 -12.19 8.71
N ARG A 148 -6.81 -13.13 9.31
CA ARG A 148 -7.33 -14.13 10.26
C ARG A 148 -6.39 -14.28 11.46
N GLY A 149 -6.91 -14.88 12.54
CA GLY A 149 -6.16 -15.14 13.77
C GLY A 149 -5.89 -13.90 14.62
N ASP A 150 -5.05 -14.06 15.62
CA ASP A 150 -4.81 -13.06 16.68
C ASP A 150 -4.23 -11.75 16.14
N SER A 151 -3.42 -11.81 15.07
CA SER A 151 -2.88 -10.61 14.44
C SER A 151 -3.99 -9.72 13.87
N ALA A 152 -4.96 -10.32 13.19
CA ALA A 152 -6.09 -9.58 12.61
C ALA A 152 -7.05 -9.06 13.69
N GLU A 153 -7.17 -9.78 14.81
CA GLU A 153 -7.91 -9.33 15.99
C GLU A 153 -7.25 -8.11 16.63
N ASN A 154 -5.93 -8.15 16.83
CA ASN A 154 -5.17 -7.01 17.33
C ASN A 154 -5.25 -5.80 16.40
N TYR A 155 -5.21 -6.03 15.08
CA TYR A 155 -5.43 -4.96 14.10
C TYR A 155 -6.80 -4.30 14.27
N MET A 156 -7.88 -5.10 14.36
CA MET A 156 -9.23 -4.60 14.60
C MET A 156 -9.32 -3.79 15.90
N LEU A 157 -8.75 -4.28 17.00
CA LEU A 157 -8.72 -3.55 18.28
C LEU A 157 -7.96 -2.22 18.16
N ASN A 158 -6.84 -2.21 17.44
CA ASN A 158 -6.09 -0.97 17.19
C ASN A 158 -6.91 0.06 16.39
N VAL A 159 -7.70 -0.38 15.41
CA VAL A 159 -8.60 0.50 14.65
C VAL A 159 -9.69 1.07 15.54
N LYS A 160 -10.32 0.24 16.40
CA LYS A 160 -11.30 0.69 17.40
C LYS A 160 -10.75 1.79 18.30
N ASP A 161 -9.57 1.57 18.88
CA ASP A 161 -8.93 2.54 19.77
C ASP A 161 -8.66 3.87 19.05
N PHE A 162 -8.24 3.80 17.79
CA PHE A 162 -7.94 4.98 17.00
C PHE A 162 -9.19 5.77 16.62
N GLU A 163 -10.26 5.08 16.21
CA GLU A 163 -11.56 5.69 15.95
C GLU A 163 -12.08 6.42 17.20
N ALA A 164 -12.04 5.78 18.37
CA ALA A 164 -12.42 6.39 19.63
C ALA A 164 -11.60 7.65 19.94
N ALA A 165 -10.28 7.61 19.70
CA ALA A 165 -9.41 8.78 19.88
C ALA A 165 -9.74 9.93 18.92
N ILE A 166 -10.08 9.64 17.66
CA ILE A 166 -10.50 10.67 16.68
C ILE A 166 -11.82 11.32 17.13
N LEU A 167 -12.80 10.52 17.54
CA LEU A 167 -14.09 11.02 18.00
C LEU A 167 -13.94 11.89 19.25
N ALA A 168 -13.06 11.50 20.17
CA ALA A 168 -12.77 12.27 21.38
C ALA A 168 -12.02 13.58 21.12
N ALA A 169 -11.28 13.69 20.01
CA ALA A 169 -10.54 14.90 19.63
C ALA A 169 -11.36 15.91 18.81
N ASN A 170 -12.53 15.51 18.31
CA ASN A 170 -13.45 16.33 17.50
C ASN A 170 -14.70 16.77 18.28
N LEU A 171 -14.67 16.71 19.61
CA LEU A 171 -15.61 17.29 20.58
C LEU A 171 -14.85 18.24 21.52
#